data_AF-A0A7V5ZJ87-F1
#
_entry.id   AF-A0A7V5ZJ87-F1
#
_cell.length_a   1.000
_cell.length_b   1.000
_cell.length_c   1.000
_cell.angle_alpha   90.00
_cell.angle_beta   90.00
_cell.angle_gamma   90.00
#
_symmetry.space_group_name_H-M   'P 1'
#
loop_
_entity.id
_entity.type
_entity.pdbx_description
1 polymer ?
#
loop_
_entity_poly.entity_id
_entity_poly.type
_entity_poly.pdbx_seq_one_letter_code
_entity_poly.pdbx_strand_id
1 'polypeptide(L)'
;MSRLRQTNKQRPGSLPAADMIRVFDGYGREMWITRQEWRDKILLANLEKVRDDADQLYGMLVSALQDGFAADIVPYAEHLWRTDPIPSRGATLLGIVYMEVGRLDDAQQVLQACIAAHGEDGVVLTNLAKVYSQRGDEARAESILWRALEVDPNQDNGLLWYAAIQQDHGGEAAALAAFRRVASLPRSWRAQLWLARDALQRGDLAAANALYTEALARAGRPVPPDLLMQMSGDLGNNGYLAEIIRLVEPHFDPACHGLAVGNNLIRAYHDLDQLDAARRVLNQLYAQKRPDWRETLSYWDTRLAQAGVTRQPEPSSEPLSVSLLAIEGPLWMRGELPFAQLLPAKRDDAPRLAVFGSTALLAQTPERAAAQLSDSPGRLSRAVPLFIAEQLHLATNAVGCAVIPWAEGHGFALFGRPYEDQGLCALAGQGDAAPAYVIGVTVDTAPSPWRLSLRVLRRADAQRVAEAQVQADAEDPGPAVAKLAEQLVGLLVTRGVVRASPVPRWYQVPVGRDASDYLLRLEQQLAVVCLNLDFLQGGDLYGEREMLDGLLQLCLRLPANQVVRMVLAQTLRQMRQARPEILAEYRNKVELLQRKHPLAGDAARLIEQALVETLGGQM
;
A
#
# COMPACT_ATOMS: atom_id res chain seq x y z
N MET A 1 42.97 17.03 -26.36
CA MET A 1 41.65 17.38 -26.92
C MET A 1 40.54 16.66 -26.15
N SER A 2 39.80 17.44 -25.36
CA SER A 2 38.36 17.34 -25.02
C SER A 2 37.85 16.01 -24.41
N ARG A 3 37.70 15.90 -23.07
CA ARG A 3 36.60 16.43 -22.24
C ARG A 3 35.22 16.33 -22.90
N LEU A 4 34.45 15.31 -22.51
CA LEU A 4 33.00 15.37 -22.44
C LEU A 4 32.57 15.11 -21.00
N ARG A 5 31.99 16.16 -20.42
CA ARG A 5 31.37 16.22 -19.10
C ARG A 5 30.12 15.34 -19.12
N GLN A 6 30.08 14.31 -18.26
CA GLN A 6 28.80 13.77 -17.83
C GLN A 6 28.21 14.74 -16.81
N THR A 7 27.05 15.26 -17.15
CA THR A 7 26.25 16.14 -16.31
C THR A 7 25.67 15.36 -15.15
N ASN A 8 26.02 15.82 -13.94
CA ASN A 8 25.59 15.32 -12.67
C ASN A 8 24.07 15.58 -12.51
N LYS A 9 23.23 14.60 -12.86
CA LYS A 9 21.82 14.58 -12.43
C LYS A 9 21.79 14.16 -10.96
N GLN A 10 21.63 15.12 -10.07
CA GLN A 10 21.29 14.85 -8.66
C GLN A 10 19.97 14.08 -8.63
N ARG A 11 20.05 12.79 -8.24
CA ARG A 11 18.89 12.02 -7.80
C ARG A 11 18.43 12.56 -6.43
N PRO A 12 17.13 12.75 -6.17
CA PRO A 12 16.64 12.91 -4.80
C PRO A 12 16.76 11.56 -4.11
N GLY A 13 17.58 11.48 -3.06
CA GLY A 13 17.91 10.23 -2.36
C GLY A 13 19.40 9.91 -2.41
N SER A 14 20.26 10.84 -1.99
CA SER A 14 21.59 10.45 -1.52
C SER A 14 21.39 9.57 -0.29
N LEU A 15 21.86 8.31 -0.35
CA LEU A 15 22.02 7.49 0.86
C LEU A 15 22.76 8.34 1.91
N PRO A 16 22.24 8.44 3.15
CA PRO A 16 22.89 9.25 4.17
C PRO A 16 24.26 8.68 4.54
N ALA A 17 25.12 9.52 5.09
CA ALA A 17 26.44 9.13 5.60
C ALA A 17 26.31 7.96 6.59
N ALA A 18 27.34 7.12 6.70
CA ALA A 18 27.37 5.84 7.42
C ALA A 18 27.04 5.89 8.94
N ASP A 19 26.64 7.03 9.48
CA ASP A 19 26.45 7.28 10.91
C ASP A 19 25.14 8.03 11.24
N MET A 20 24.13 7.89 10.36
CA MET A 20 22.81 8.53 10.47
C MET A 20 21.71 7.50 10.73
N ILE A 21 20.78 7.81 11.63
CA ILE A 21 19.63 6.98 12.04
C ILE A 21 18.33 7.57 11.48
N ARG A 22 17.49 6.70 10.92
CA ARG A 22 16.18 7.04 10.33
C ARG A 22 15.08 7.14 11.40
N VAL A 23 14.28 8.21 11.38
CA VAL A 23 13.12 8.41 12.28
C VAL A 23 11.88 8.92 11.52
N PHE A 24 10.68 8.81 12.08
CA PHE A 24 9.42 9.25 11.46
C PHE A 24 8.69 10.30 12.30
N ASP A 25 8.01 11.25 11.66
CA ASP A 25 7.16 12.25 12.33
C ASP A 25 5.69 11.77 12.51
N GLY A 26 4.85 12.60 13.14
CA GLY A 26 3.44 12.29 13.42
C GLY A 26 2.50 12.18 12.21
N TYR A 27 3.00 12.41 10.99
CA TYR A 27 2.32 12.11 9.72
C TYR A 27 2.97 10.93 8.98
N GLY A 28 3.98 10.30 9.57
CA GLY A 28 4.75 9.21 8.98
C GLY A 28 5.84 9.66 8.00
N ARG A 29 6.32 10.91 8.06
CA ARG A 29 7.40 11.40 7.19
C ARG A 29 8.77 11.08 7.76
N GLU A 30 9.69 10.69 6.89
CA GLU A 30 11.05 10.25 7.23
C GLU A 30 12.03 11.42 7.50
N MET A 31 12.87 11.29 8.53
CA MET A 31 13.98 12.21 8.88
C MET A 31 15.24 11.42 9.29
N TRP A 32 16.40 12.10 9.34
CA TRP A 32 17.71 11.50 9.65
C TRP A 32 18.49 12.33 10.67
N ILE A 33 19.07 11.69 11.70
CA ILE A 33 19.93 12.33 12.73
C ILE A 33 21.19 11.52 13.00
N THR A 34 22.25 12.12 13.56
CA THR A 34 23.53 11.40 13.82
C THR A 34 23.39 10.39 14.96
N ARG A 35 24.23 9.35 14.95
CA ARG A 35 24.27 8.32 15.99
C ARG A 35 24.58 8.87 17.39
N GLN A 36 25.49 9.83 17.49
CA GLN A 36 25.81 10.49 18.77
C GLN A 36 24.64 11.36 19.26
N GLU A 37 24.01 12.13 18.37
CA GLU A 37 22.82 12.91 18.76
C GLU A 37 21.64 12.03 19.13
N TRP A 38 21.46 10.89 18.46
CA TRP A 38 20.45 9.91 18.82
C TRP A 38 20.72 9.33 20.20
N ARG A 39 21.96 8.94 20.50
CA ARG A 39 22.36 8.46 21.83
C ARG A 39 22.03 9.48 22.92
N ASP A 40 22.54 10.71 22.76
CA ASP A 40 22.51 11.72 23.83
C ASP A 40 21.12 12.34 24.00
N LYS A 41 20.43 12.64 22.89
CA LYS A 41 19.15 13.38 22.92
C LYS A 41 17.93 12.47 22.93
N ILE A 42 18.03 11.25 22.42
CA ILE A 42 16.89 10.35 22.23
C ILE A 42 16.99 9.12 23.15
N LEU A 43 18.04 8.31 23.02
CA LEU A 43 18.15 7.04 23.75
C LEU A 43 18.18 7.26 25.27
N LEU A 44 19.20 7.96 25.78
CA LEU A 44 19.39 8.12 27.23
C LEU A 44 18.23 8.88 27.88
N ALA A 45 17.73 9.92 27.21
CA ALA A 45 16.58 10.69 27.69
C ALA A 45 15.29 9.86 27.76
N ASN A 46 15.08 8.94 26.82
CA ASN A 46 13.90 8.07 26.84
C ASN A 46 14.07 6.91 27.83
N LEU A 47 15.27 6.34 27.97
CA LEU A 47 15.57 5.33 28.99
C LEU A 47 15.27 5.85 30.41
N GLU A 48 15.68 7.08 30.72
CA GLU A 48 15.37 7.67 32.04
C GLU A 48 13.86 7.88 32.24
N LYS A 49 13.12 8.26 31.19
CA LYS A 49 11.66 8.44 31.28
C LYS A 49 10.91 7.14 31.54
N VAL A 50 11.35 6.04 30.93
CA VAL A 50 10.70 4.73 31.06
C VAL A 50 11.34 3.86 32.14
N ARG A 51 12.28 4.40 32.90
CA ARG A 51 13.14 3.67 33.85
C ARG A 51 12.38 2.76 34.82
N ASP A 52 11.22 3.20 35.29
CA ASP A 52 10.43 2.45 36.28
C ASP A 52 9.27 1.65 35.65
N ASP A 53 9.14 1.66 34.32
CA ASP A 53 8.25 0.78 33.56
C ASP A 53 9.07 -0.38 32.99
N ALA A 54 9.00 -1.55 33.64
CA ALA A 54 9.85 -2.69 33.31
C ALA A 54 9.67 -3.18 31.86
N ASP A 55 8.47 -3.11 31.30
CA ASP A 55 8.18 -3.60 29.95
C ASP A 55 8.72 -2.63 28.89
N GLN A 56 8.47 -1.33 29.07
CA GLN A 56 9.01 -0.31 28.17
C GLN A 56 10.54 -0.23 28.28
N LEU A 57 11.07 -0.31 29.49
CA LEU A 57 12.51 -0.33 29.73
C LEU A 57 13.16 -1.53 29.05
N TYR A 58 12.62 -2.74 29.25
CA TYR A 58 13.13 -3.94 28.59
C TYR A 58 13.17 -3.79 27.06
N GLY A 59 12.07 -3.33 26.45
CA GLY A 59 11.99 -3.13 25.00
C GLY A 59 13.04 -2.14 24.48
N MET A 60 13.25 -1.03 25.20
CA MET A 60 14.27 -0.05 24.85
C MET A 60 15.69 -0.58 25.01
N LEU A 61 15.96 -1.35 26.07
CA LEU A 61 17.29 -1.92 26.31
C LEU A 61 17.66 -2.97 25.27
N VAL A 62 16.71 -3.82 24.84
CA VAL A 62 16.93 -4.77 23.75
C VAL A 62 17.29 -4.04 22.45
N SER A 63 16.56 -2.98 22.10
CA SER A 63 16.89 -2.14 20.93
C SER A 63 18.29 -1.54 21.06
N ALA A 64 18.60 -0.93 22.19
CA ALA A 64 19.89 -0.29 22.43
C ALA A 64 21.07 -1.28 22.38
N LEU A 65 20.86 -2.51 22.87
CA LEU A 65 21.83 -3.60 22.79
C LEU A 65 22.08 -4.02 21.34
N GLN A 66 21.03 -4.23 20.54
CA GLN A 66 21.13 -4.52 19.10
C GLN A 66 21.82 -3.39 18.35
N ASP A 67 21.58 -2.15 18.77
CA ASP A 67 22.21 -0.97 18.22
C ASP A 67 23.66 -0.81 18.67
N GLY A 68 24.20 -1.65 19.56
CA GLY A 68 25.61 -1.64 19.98
C GLY A 68 25.94 -0.68 21.13
N PHE A 69 24.95 -0.26 21.93
CA PHE A 69 25.12 0.65 23.07
C PHE A 69 25.22 -0.08 24.42
N ALA A 70 25.77 -1.31 24.45
CA ALA A 70 25.83 -2.16 25.65
C ALA A 70 26.42 -1.44 26.88
N ALA A 71 27.50 -0.68 26.70
CA ALA A 71 28.15 0.05 27.80
C ALA A 71 27.27 1.15 28.41
N ASP A 72 26.44 1.81 27.60
CA ASP A 72 25.57 2.91 28.04
C ASP A 72 24.38 2.43 28.85
N ILE A 73 23.96 1.19 28.63
CA ILE A 73 22.72 0.65 29.19
C ILE A 73 22.93 -0.19 30.45
N VAL A 74 24.17 -0.45 30.87
CA VAL A 74 24.52 -1.19 32.10
C VAL A 74 23.70 -0.73 33.33
N PRO A 75 23.66 0.56 33.72
CA PRO A 75 22.94 0.97 34.93
C PRO A 75 21.43 0.74 34.83
N TYR A 76 20.87 0.80 33.61
CA TYR A 76 19.45 0.55 33.37
C TYR A 76 19.12 -0.95 33.34
N ALA A 77 20.01 -1.79 32.82
CA ALA A 77 19.87 -3.25 32.89
C ALA A 77 20.00 -3.76 34.33
N GLU A 78 20.90 -3.17 35.13
CA GLU A 78 21.02 -3.44 36.56
C GLU A 78 19.78 -3.00 37.34
N HIS A 79 19.17 -1.88 36.95
CA HIS A 79 17.90 -1.41 37.51
C HIS A 79 16.77 -2.37 37.15
N LEU A 80 16.64 -2.73 35.87
CA LEU A 80 15.64 -3.69 35.39
C LEU A 80 15.74 -5.00 36.17
N TRP A 81 16.93 -5.61 36.30
CA TRP A 81 17.10 -6.83 37.09
C TRP A 81 16.56 -6.73 38.53
N ARG A 82 16.70 -5.56 39.17
CA ARG A 82 16.20 -5.34 40.54
C ARG A 82 14.70 -5.12 40.63
N THR A 83 14.06 -4.60 39.58
CA THR A 83 12.67 -4.15 39.62
C THR A 83 11.73 -4.95 38.71
N ASP A 84 12.26 -5.79 37.82
CA ASP A 84 11.48 -6.53 36.83
C ASP A 84 10.61 -7.61 37.51
N PRO A 85 9.28 -7.60 37.29
CA PRO A 85 8.41 -8.67 37.78
C PRO A 85 8.68 -10.04 37.14
N ILE A 86 9.47 -10.09 36.05
CA ILE A 86 9.89 -11.32 35.37
C ILE A 86 11.39 -11.55 35.63
N PRO A 87 11.77 -12.36 36.63
CA PRO A 87 13.18 -12.49 37.03
C PRO A 87 14.09 -12.98 35.90
N SER A 88 13.67 -14.01 35.14
CA SER A 88 14.48 -14.56 34.05
C SER A 88 14.74 -13.54 32.94
N ARG A 89 13.81 -12.61 32.67
CA ARG A 89 13.95 -11.55 31.67
C ARG A 89 15.03 -10.55 32.07
N GLY A 90 14.93 -9.99 33.28
CA GLY A 90 15.90 -9.04 33.81
C GLY A 90 17.30 -9.64 33.94
N ALA A 91 17.42 -10.86 34.49
CA ALA A 91 18.71 -11.55 34.64
C ALA A 91 19.36 -11.85 33.29
N THR A 92 18.58 -12.35 32.33
CA THR A 92 19.07 -12.67 30.99
C THR A 92 19.62 -11.42 30.31
N LEU A 93 18.85 -10.33 30.31
CA LEU A 93 19.27 -9.09 29.66
C LEU A 93 20.56 -8.55 30.30
N LEU A 94 20.61 -8.48 31.63
CA LEU A 94 21.80 -8.01 32.34
C LEU A 94 23.01 -8.93 32.09
N GLY A 95 22.82 -10.25 32.08
CA GLY A 95 23.87 -11.21 31.75
C GLY A 95 24.43 -10.99 30.34
N ILE A 96 23.58 -10.73 29.34
CA ILE A 96 24.02 -10.41 27.98
C ILE A 96 24.76 -9.08 27.93
N VAL A 97 24.22 -8.03 28.56
CA VAL A 97 24.89 -6.71 28.64
C VAL A 97 26.28 -6.84 29.26
N TYR A 98 26.41 -7.61 30.34
CA TYR A 98 27.70 -7.88 30.98
C TYR A 98 28.67 -8.66 30.10
N MET A 99 28.21 -9.65 29.34
CA MET A 99 29.05 -10.35 28.36
C MET A 99 29.58 -9.39 27.30
N GLU A 100 28.73 -8.53 26.72
CA GLU A 100 29.13 -7.55 25.69
C GLU A 100 30.16 -6.53 26.19
N VAL A 101 30.13 -6.16 27.47
CA VAL A 101 31.13 -5.25 28.07
C VAL A 101 32.32 -5.98 28.70
N GLY A 102 32.43 -7.30 28.51
CA GLY A 102 33.54 -8.12 29.01
C GLY A 102 33.51 -8.45 30.50
N ARG A 103 32.41 -8.18 31.19
CA ARG A 103 32.21 -8.45 32.64
C ARG A 103 31.67 -9.87 32.86
N LEU A 104 32.44 -10.88 32.47
CA LEU A 104 32.00 -12.29 32.48
C LEU A 104 31.68 -12.82 33.90
N ASP A 105 32.42 -12.37 34.92
CA ASP A 105 32.17 -12.77 36.32
C ASP A 105 30.82 -12.27 36.82
N ASP A 106 30.49 -11.01 36.52
CA ASP A 106 29.20 -10.43 36.89
C ASP A 106 28.05 -11.09 36.12
N ALA A 107 28.25 -11.39 34.83
CA ALA A 107 27.29 -12.12 34.02
C ALA A 107 26.96 -13.49 34.64
N GLN A 108 28.00 -14.26 35.01
CA GLN A 108 27.81 -15.56 35.65
C GLN A 108 27.04 -15.41 36.97
N GLN A 109 27.45 -14.46 37.82
CA GLN A 109 26.87 -14.27 39.15
C GLN A 109 25.38 -13.93 39.07
N VAL A 110 24.97 -13.04 38.16
CA VAL A 110 23.57 -12.67 37.97
C VAL A 110 22.73 -13.86 37.51
N LEU A 111 23.19 -14.60 36.50
CA LEU A 111 22.46 -15.74 35.96
C LEU A 111 22.33 -16.88 36.99
N GLN A 112 23.41 -17.15 37.75
CA GLN A 112 23.38 -18.14 38.83
C GLN A 112 22.49 -17.71 40.00
N ALA A 113 22.50 -16.43 40.37
CA ALA A 113 21.62 -15.89 41.41
C ALA A 113 20.15 -16.03 41.00
N CYS A 114 19.82 -15.78 39.74
CA CYS A 114 18.47 -15.99 39.21
C CYS A 114 18.05 -17.47 39.33
N ILE A 115 18.91 -18.40 38.90
CA ILE A 115 18.62 -19.84 38.99
C ILE A 115 18.44 -20.28 40.46
N ALA A 116 19.30 -19.80 41.37
CA ALA A 116 19.22 -20.15 42.78
C ALA A 116 17.94 -19.62 43.46
N ALA A 117 17.48 -18.43 43.08
CA ALA A 117 16.31 -17.80 43.69
C ALA A 117 14.97 -18.24 43.07
N HIS A 118 14.95 -18.54 41.77
CA HIS A 118 13.71 -18.71 41.01
C HIS A 118 13.59 -20.06 40.28
N GLY A 119 14.61 -20.91 40.38
CA GLY A 119 14.67 -22.20 39.69
C GLY A 119 15.27 -22.10 38.29
N GLU A 120 15.43 -23.26 37.65
CA GLU A 120 15.98 -23.35 36.31
C GLU A 120 15.03 -22.77 35.26
N ASP A 121 15.57 -21.93 34.40
CA ASP A 121 14.91 -21.37 33.22
C ASP A 121 15.81 -21.63 32.01
N GLY A 122 15.22 -22.08 30.91
CA GLY A 122 15.97 -22.47 29.72
C GLY A 122 16.80 -21.33 29.13
N VAL A 123 16.26 -20.10 29.09
CA VAL A 123 16.95 -18.93 28.52
C VAL A 123 18.10 -18.50 29.42
N VAL A 124 17.90 -18.51 30.74
CA VAL A 124 18.95 -18.20 31.71
C VAL A 124 20.09 -19.23 31.62
N LEU A 125 19.77 -20.52 31.55
CA LEU A 125 20.76 -21.59 31.37
C LEU A 125 21.52 -21.46 30.05
N THR A 126 20.85 -21.17 28.94
CA THR A 126 21.51 -20.95 27.64
C THR A 126 22.51 -19.79 27.71
N ASN A 127 22.16 -18.68 28.36
CA ASN A 127 23.10 -17.57 28.52
C ASN A 127 24.21 -17.86 29.54
N LEU A 128 23.96 -18.69 30.55
CA LEU A 128 25.02 -19.17 31.45
C LEU A 128 26.02 -20.06 30.71
N ALA A 129 25.55 -20.92 29.82
CA ALA A 129 26.41 -21.70 28.93
C ALA A 129 27.29 -20.77 28.08
N LYS A 130 26.73 -19.68 27.51
CA LYS A 130 27.52 -18.71 26.73
C LYS A 130 28.65 -18.07 27.54
N VAL A 131 28.41 -17.76 28.82
CA VAL A 131 29.46 -17.24 29.71
C VAL A 131 30.62 -18.23 29.84
N TYR A 132 30.33 -19.53 30.00
CA TYR A 132 31.38 -20.56 30.07
C TYR A 132 32.12 -20.74 28.74
N SER A 133 31.42 -20.68 27.61
CA SER A 133 32.03 -20.75 26.28
C SER A 133 32.94 -19.54 26.00
N GLN A 134 32.53 -18.32 26.37
CA GLN A 134 33.39 -17.13 26.25
C GLN A 134 34.66 -17.20 27.11
N ARG A 135 34.69 -18.08 28.13
CA ARG A 135 35.87 -18.37 28.95
C ARG A 135 36.69 -19.56 28.46
N GLY A 136 36.25 -20.23 27.39
CA GLY A 136 36.88 -21.43 26.83
C GLY A 136 36.59 -22.73 27.58
N ASP A 137 35.63 -22.75 28.52
CA ASP A 137 35.17 -23.98 29.19
C ASP A 137 34.04 -24.64 28.38
N GLU A 138 34.38 -25.15 27.20
CA GLU A 138 33.41 -25.70 26.24
C GLU A 138 32.66 -26.92 26.79
N ALA A 139 33.34 -27.77 27.58
CA ALA A 139 32.72 -28.95 28.17
C ALA A 139 31.57 -28.57 29.13
N ARG A 140 31.79 -27.54 29.97
CA ARG A 140 30.76 -27.04 30.86
C ARG A 140 29.68 -26.27 30.10
N ALA A 141 30.05 -25.50 29.08
CA ALA A 141 29.11 -24.81 28.22
C ALA A 141 28.12 -25.79 27.58
N GLU A 142 28.62 -26.87 26.97
CA GLU A 142 27.78 -27.90 26.33
C GLU A 142 26.88 -28.61 27.35
N SER A 143 27.41 -28.96 28.53
CA SER A 143 26.59 -29.61 29.57
C SER A 143 25.44 -28.72 30.05
N ILE A 144 25.69 -27.42 30.24
CA ILE A 144 24.66 -26.47 30.67
C ILE A 144 23.68 -26.19 29.53
N LEU A 145 24.16 -26.12 28.30
CA LEU A 145 23.32 -25.95 27.11
C LEU A 145 22.38 -27.13 26.92
N TRP A 146 22.85 -28.36 27.12
CA TRP A 146 21.98 -29.54 27.10
C TRP A 146 20.91 -29.45 28.20
N ARG A 147 21.28 -29.05 29.42
CA ARG A 147 20.32 -28.83 30.50
C ARG A 147 19.28 -27.75 30.15
N ALA A 148 19.70 -26.69 29.47
CA ALA A 148 18.81 -25.65 28.98
C ALA A 148 17.74 -26.20 28.02
N LEU A 149 18.13 -27.11 27.12
CA LEU A 149 17.22 -27.76 26.17
C LEU A 149 16.30 -28.78 26.82
N GLU A 150 16.73 -29.45 27.89
CA GLU A 150 15.84 -30.31 28.70
C GLU A 150 14.72 -29.50 29.37
N VAL A 151 15.00 -28.26 29.78
CA VAL A 151 14.03 -27.35 30.39
C VAL A 151 13.12 -26.71 29.33
N ASP A 152 13.73 -26.16 28.27
CA ASP A 152 13.01 -25.60 27.12
C ASP A 152 13.69 -26.00 25.79
N PRO A 153 13.15 -27.03 25.10
CA PRO A 153 13.73 -27.53 23.85
C PRO A 153 13.43 -26.65 22.62
N ASN A 154 12.62 -25.59 22.76
CA ASN A 154 12.17 -24.76 21.64
C ASN A 154 12.88 -23.40 21.56
N GLN A 155 13.97 -23.24 22.31
CA GLN A 155 14.87 -22.09 22.19
C GLN A 155 15.66 -22.17 20.89
N ASP A 156 15.46 -21.19 20.00
CA ASP A 156 16.12 -21.17 18.69
C ASP A 156 17.65 -21.14 18.80
N ASN A 157 18.16 -20.20 19.60
CA ASN A 157 19.58 -19.99 19.81
C ASN A 157 20.24 -21.20 20.49
N GLY A 158 19.59 -21.79 21.51
CA GLY A 158 20.13 -22.93 22.24
C GLY A 158 20.17 -24.20 21.39
N LEU A 159 19.11 -24.45 20.62
CA LEU A 159 19.02 -25.62 19.74
C LEU A 159 20.05 -25.56 18.62
N LEU A 160 20.15 -24.42 17.94
CA LEU A 160 21.11 -24.23 16.86
C LEU A 160 22.55 -24.29 17.36
N TRP A 161 22.83 -23.71 18.52
CA TRP A 161 24.16 -23.78 19.11
C TRP A 161 24.53 -25.22 19.49
N TYR A 162 23.62 -25.99 20.08
CA TYR A 162 23.87 -27.39 20.40
C TYR A 162 24.13 -28.21 19.14
N ALA A 163 23.32 -28.03 18.09
CA ALA A 163 23.52 -28.71 16.81
C ALA A 163 24.86 -28.34 16.15
N ALA A 164 25.29 -27.07 16.25
CA ALA A 164 26.58 -26.62 15.74
C ALA A 164 27.76 -27.28 16.48
N ILE A 165 27.72 -27.36 17.82
CA ILE A 165 28.73 -28.08 18.60
C ILE A 165 28.83 -29.55 18.15
N GLN A 166 27.69 -30.23 17.97
CA GLN A 166 27.71 -31.61 17.50
C GLN A 166 28.23 -31.72 16.05
N GLN A 167 27.94 -30.73 15.21
CA GLN A 167 28.46 -30.68 13.85
C GLN A 167 29.99 -30.57 13.83
N ASP A 168 30.56 -29.75 14.71
CA ASP A 168 32.02 -29.59 14.81
C ASP A 168 32.69 -30.90 15.29
N HIS A 169 31.99 -31.69 16.11
CA HIS A 169 32.49 -32.99 16.59
C HIS A 169 32.38 -34.13 15.57
N GLY A 170 31.37 -34.12 14.68
CA GLY A 170 31.05 -35.31 13.87
C GLY A 170 30.39 -35.05 12.51
N GLY A 171 30.39 -33.81 12.04
CA GLY A 171 29.80 -33.38 10.77
C GLY A 171 28.27 -33.36 10.77
N GLU A 172 27.70 -33.28 9.58
CA GLU A 172 26.24 -33.11 9.35
C GLU A 172 25.40 -34.24 9.96
N ALA A 173 25.91 -35.48 9.96
CA ALA A 173 25.24 -36.62 10.56
C ALA A 173 25.07 -36.45 12.09
N ALA A 174 26.06 -35.87 12.77
CA ALA A 174 26.01 -35.59 14.20
C ALA A 174 25.05 -34.43 14.51
N ALA A 175 24.99 -33.39 13.67
CA ALA A 175 24.01 -32.32 13.79
C ALA A 175 22.57 -32.85 13.67
N LEU A 176 22.29 -33.71 12.68
CA LEU A 176 21.00 -34.37 12.55
C LEU A 176 20.66 -35.28 13.73
N ALA A 177 21.65 -36.01 14.27
CA ALA A 177 21.47 -36.78 15.49
C ALA A 177 21.13 -35.87 16.69
N ALA A 178 21.74 -34.68 16.78
CA ALA A 178 21.44 -33.67 17.80
C ALA A 178 19.98 -33.21 17.71
N PHE A 179 19.50 -32.87 16.50
CA PHE A 179 18.09 -32.50 16.31
C PHE A 179 17.14 -33.65 16.67
N ARG A 180 17.45 -34.90 16.30
CA ARG A 180 16.64 -36.08 16.72
C ARG A 180 16.63 -36.24 18.24
N ARG A 181 17.76 -36.03 18.90
CA ARG A 181 17.87 -36.11 20.35
C ARG A 181 16.98 -35.06 21.02
N VAL A 182 17.05 -33.80 20.60
CA VAL A 182 16.18 -32.73 21.13
C VAL A 182 14.71 -32.97 20.78
N ALA A 183 14.41 -33.44 19.57
CA ALA A 183 13.05 -33.77 19.14
C ALA A 183 12.40 -34.87 19.99
N SER A 184 13.17 -35.70 20.69
CA SER A 184 12.62 -36.69 21.63
C SER A 184 12.17 -36.10 22.97
N LEU A 185 12.56 -34.84 23.28
CA LEU A 185 12.15 -34.16 24.50
C LEU A 185 10.67 -33.76 24.44
N PRO A 186 9.95 -33.79 25.59
CA PRO A 186 8.56 -33.38 25.67
C PRO A 186 8.34 -31.96 25.16
N ARG A 187 7.27 -31.73 24.39
CA ARG A 187 6.90 -30.43 23.81
C ARG A 187 7.93 -29.84 22.82
N SER A 188 8.97 -30.59 22.43
CA SER A 188 9.91 -30.15 21.39
C SER A 188 9.22 -30.18 20.03
N TRP A 189 8.88 -29.00 19.52
CA TRP A 189 8.38 -28.79 18.16
C TRP A 189 9.46 -28.19 17.25
N ARG A 190 10.38 -27.38 17.78
CA ARG A 190 11.35 -26.65 16.95
C ARG A 190 12.38 -27.54 16.28
N ALA A 191 12.90 -28.54 17.00
CA ALA A 191 13.82 -29.52 16.43
C ALA A 191 13.18 -30.34 15.29
N GLN A 192 11.86 -30.55 15.33
CA GLN A 192 11.13 -31.23 14.26
C GLN A 192 11.11 -30.40 12.98
N LEU A 193 11.08 -29.07 13.06
CA LEU A 193 11.15 -28.20 11.88
C LEU A 193 12.51 -28.32 11.17
N TRP A 194 13.60 -28.45 11.92
CA TRP A 194 14.94 -28.68 11.34
C TRP A 194 15.05 -30.05 10.68
N LEU A 195 14.46 -31.09 11.29
CA LEU A 195 14.37 -32.42 10.66
C LEU A 195 13.46 -32.40 9.42
N ALA A 196 12.39 -31.62 9.43
CA ALA A 196 11.49 -31.47 8.29
C ALA A 196 12.21 -30.78 7.13
N ARG A 197 13.02 -29.75 7.42
CA ARG A 197 13.86 -29.07 6.42
C ARG A 197 14.87 -30.03 5.77
N ASP A 198 15.54 -30.88 6.54
CA ASP A 198 16.41 -31.94 6.01
C ASP A 198 15.61 -32.91 5.11
N ALA A 199 14.42 -33.33 5.54
CA ALA A 199 13.57 -34.19 4.72
C ALA A 199 13.18 -33.52 3.38
N LEU A 200 12.86 -32.23 3.38
CA LEU A 200 12.59 -31.48 2.15
C LEU A 200 13.82 -31.38 1.24
N GLN A 201 15.01 -31.14 1.81
CA GLN A 201 16.27 -31.12 1.03
C GLN A 201 16.56 -32.46 0.36
N ARG A 202 16.13 -33.57 0.98
CA ARG A 202 16.18 -34.93 0.40
C ARG A 202 15.02 -35.26 -0.53
N GLY A 203 14.07 -34.32 -0.75
CA GLY A 203 12.88 -34.51 -1.57
C GLY A 203 11.79 -35.39 -0.93
N ASP A 204 11.89 -35.69 0.36
CA ASP A 204 10.96 -36.53 1.10
C ASP A 204 9.86 -35.69 1.76
N LEU A 205 8.89 -35.27 0.94
CA LEU A 205 7.75 -34.47 1.39
C LEU A 205 6.89 -35.21 2.43
N ALA A 206 6.77 -36.54 2.32
CA ALA A 206 5.96 -37.33 3.23
C ALA A 206 6.53 -37.27 4.66
N ALA A 207 7.84 -37.47 4.80
CA ALA A 207 8.52 -37.34 6.09
C ALA A 207 8.45 -35.90 6.63
N ALA A 208 8.66 -34.89 5.78
CA ALA A 208 8.55 -33.48 6.19
C ALA A 208 7.13 -33.16 6.72
N ASN A 209 6.09 -33.61 6.03
CA ASN A 209 4.70 -33.42 6.44
C ASN A 209 4.38 -34.11 7.78
N ALA A 210 4.91 -35.31 8.02
CA ALA A 210 4.76 -35.99 9.30
C ALA A 210 5.41 -35.18 10.44
N LEU A 211 6.63 -34.68 10.23
CA LEU A 211 7.37 -33.86 11.20
C LEU A 211 6.69 -32.52 11.46
N TYR A 212 6.18 -31.84 10.44
CA TYR A 212 5.40 -30.61 10.60
C TYR A 212 4.08 -30.82 11.35
N THR A 213 3.38 -31.92 11.06
CA THR A 213 2.14 -32.28 11.78
C THR A 213 2.43 -32.56 13.25
N GLU A 214 3.53 -33.26 13.53
CA GLU A 214 3.97 -33.51 14.89
C GLU A 214 4.36 -32.22 15.62
N ALA A 215 5.05 -31.30 14.93
CA ALA A 215 5.43 -30.00 15.48
C ALA A 215 4.19 -29.17 15.87
N LEU A 216 3.19 -29.13 14.99
CA LEU A 216 1.91 -28.46 15.27
C LEU A 216 1.16 -29.11 16.45
N ALA A 217 1.22 -30.44 16.57
CA ALA A 217 0.56 -31.16 17.67
C ALA A 217 1.25 -30.94 19.03
N ARG A 218 2.57 -30.71 19.04
CA ARG A 218 3.36 -30.46 20.24
C ARG A 218 3.43 -28.98 20.63
N ALA A 219 3.10 -28.08 19.71
CA ALA A 219 3.06 -26.65 19.94
C ALA A 219 1.85 -26.22 20.77
N GLY A 220 2.00 -25.11 21.50
CA GLY A 220 0.89 -24.45 22.18
C GLY A 220 -0.07 -23.78 21.20
N ARG A 221 -1.23 -23.32 21.72
CA ARG A 221 -2.16 -22.45 20.99
C ARG A 221 -2.20 -21.06 21.65
N PRO A 222 -2.12 -19.95 20.89
CA PRO A 222 -1.91 -19.89 19.43
C PRO A 222 -0.57 -20.52 19.02
N VAL A 223 -0.50 -21.02 17.77
CA VAL A 223 0.73 -21.64 17.25
C VAL A 223 1.86 -20.60 17.30
N PRO A 224 3.09 -20.96 17.70
CA PRO A 224 4.19 -20.00 17.75
C PRO A 224 4.44 -19.35 16.38
N PRO A 225 4.63 -18.02 16.31
CA PRO A 225 4.90 -17.31 15.06
C PRO A 225 6.07 -17.90 14.26
N ASP A 226 7.17 -18.22 14.96
CA ASP A 226 8.35 -18.83 14.38
C ASP A 226 8.08 -20.17 13.71
N LEU A 227 7.16 -20.96 14.27
CA LEU A 227 6.80 -22.28 13.73
C LEU A 227 6.17 -22.11 12.35
N LEU A 228 5.12 -21.28 12.24
CA LEU A 228 4.45 -21.04 10.97
C LEU A 228 5.36 -20.29 9.98
N MET A 229 6.19 -19.37 10.46
CA MET A 229 7.16 -18.66 9.62
C MET A 229 8.17 -19.63 8.99
N GLN A 230 8.82 -20.47 9.79
CA GLN A 230 9.79 -21.44 9.28
C GLN A 230 9.11 -22.48 8.38
N MET A 231 7.98 -23.06 8.80
CA MET A 231 7.25 -24.05 8.01
C MET A 231 6.82 -23.50 6.65
N SER A 232 6.17 -22.32 6.62
CA SER A 232 5.72 -21.71 5.37
C SER A 232 6.89 -21.30 4.47
N GLY A 233 8.00 -20.84 5.05
CA GLY A 233 9.23 -20.52 4.32
C GLY A 233 9.88 -21.75 3.70
N ASP A 234 10.04 -22.83 4.47
CA ASP A 234 10.65 -24.08 4.04
C ASP A 234 9.86 -24.74 2.91
N LEU A 235 8.52 -24.85 3.06
CA LEU A 235 7.64 -25.39 2.03
C LEU A 235 7.67 -24.51 0.76
N GLY A 236 7.67 -23.19 0.93
CA GLY A 236 7.73 -22.24 -0.19
C GLY A 236 9.03 -22.31 -0.98
N ASN A 237 10.17 -22.39 -0.30
CA ASN A 237 11.48 -22.50 -0.93
C ASN A 237 11.66 -23.81 -1.72
N ASN A 238 10.88 -24.85 -1.38
CA ASN A 238 10.87 -26.13 -2.08
C ASN A 238 9.68 -26.30 -3.05
N GLY A 239 8.87 -25.25 -3.27
CA GLY A 239 7.77 -25.25 -4.23
C GLY A 239 6.49 -26.01 -3.79
N TYR A 240 6.38 -26.41 -2.52
CA TYR A 240 5.23 -27.16 -1.99
C TYR A 240 4.09 -26.24 -1.56
N LEU A 241 3.57 -25.44 -2.51
CA LEU A 241 2.60 -24.38 -2.25
C LEU A 241 1.28 -24.89 -1.65
N ALA A 242 0.80 -26.05 -2.10
CA ALA A 242 -0.45 -26.64 -1.60
C ALA A 242 -0.33 -27.04 -0.11
N GLU A 243 0.86 -27.44 0.32
CA GLU A 243 1.14 -27.81 1.71
C GLU A 243 1.19 -26.59 2.62
N ILE A 244 1.64 -25.43 2.12
CA ILE A 244 1.55 -24.15 2.86
C ILE A 244 0.08 -23.90 3.22
N ILE A 245 -0.82 -23.98 2.24
CA ILE A 245 -2.25 -23.77 2.48
C ILE A 245 -2.77 -24.79 3.49
N ARG A 246 -2.52 -26.09 3.27
CA ARG A 246 -3.04 -27.17 4.10
C ARG A 246 -2.56 -27.11 5.55
N LEU A 247 -1.29 -26.81 5.79
CA LEU A 247 -0.67 -26.87 7.12
C LEU A 247 -0.65 -25.52 7.84
N VAL A 248 -0.62 -24.40 7.12
CA VAL A 248 -0.39 -23.07 7.72
C VAL A 248 -1.69 -22.27 7.85
N GLU A 249 -2.56 -22.26 6.82
CA GLU A 249 -3.82 -21.48 6.84
C GLU A 249 -4.68 -21.78 8.08
N PRO A 250 -4.92 -23.05 8.48
CA PRO A 250 -5.82 -23.36 9.61
C PRO A 250 -5.36 -22.81 10.96
N HIS A 251 -4.09 -22.41 11.05
CA HIS A 251 -3.45 -21.90 12.26
C HIS A 251 -3.09 -20.41 12.15
N PHE A 252 -3.25 -19.82 10.96
CA PHE A 252 -2.87 -18.45 10.72
C PHE A 252 -3.84 -17.47 11.41
N ASP A 253 -3.24 -16.63 12.24
CA ASP A 253 -3.86 -15.45 12.83
C ASP A 253 -2.97 -14.24 12.48
N PRO A 254 -3.46 -13.24 11.73
CA PRO A 254 -2.68 -12.09 11.31
C PRO A 254 -2.15 -11.24 12.49
N ALA A 255 -2.82 -11.24 13.64
CA ALA A 255 -2.37 -10.50 14.82
C ALA A 255 -1.17 -11.19 15.51
N CYS A 256 -1.14 -12.53 15.47
CA CYS A 256 -0.09 -13.34 16.08
C CYS A 256 1.10 -13.55 15.13
N HIS A 257 0.85 -13.90 13.88
CA HIS A 257 1.86 -14.38 12.93
C HIS A 257 2.35 -13.30 11.97
N GLY A 258 1.59 -12.21 11.84
CA GLY A 258 1.99 -11.01 11.11
C GLY A 258 2.18 -11.18 9.60
N LEU A 259 2.80 -10.15 9.01
CA LEU A 259 2.99 -10.02 7.57
C LEU A 259 3.79 -11.17 6.95
N ALA A 260 4.82 -11.68 7.62
CA ALA A 260 5.71 -12.69 7.03
C ALA A 260 4.97 -13.97 6.64
N VAL A 261 4.17 -14.53 7.55
CA VAL A 261 3.37 -15.74 7.29
C VAL A 261 2.25 -15.44 6.31
N GLY A 262 1.55 -14.30 6.48
CA GLY A 262 0.50 -13.88 5.56
C GLY A 262 0.99 -13.68 4.12
N ASN A 263 2.19 -13.13 3.93
CA ASN A 263 2.83 -12.96 2.63
C ASN A 263 3.10 -14.30 1.94
N ASN A 264 3.55 -15.31 2.70
CA ASN A 264 3.76 -16.66 2.17
C ASN A 264 2.44 -17.32 1.74
N LEU A 265 1.36 -17.12 2.49
CA LEU A 265 0.01 -17.59 2.14
C LEU A 265 -0.53 -16.89 0.89
N ILE A 266 -0.42 -15.56 0.81
CA ILE A 266 -0.86 -14.80 -0.38
C ILE A 266 -0.13 -15.29 -1.63
N ARG A 267 1.19 -15.47 -1.55
CA ARG A 267 1.98 -16.02 -2.66
C ARG A 267 1.52 -17.42 -3.05
N ALA A 268 1.32 -18.32 -2.08
CA ALA A 268 0.86 -19.68 -2.34
C ALA A 268 -0.49 -19.70 -3.06
N TYR A 269 -1.47 -18.91 -2.60
CA TYR A 269 -2.76 -18.79 -3.27
C TYR A 269 -2.66 -18.15 -4.66
N HIS A 270 -1.86 -17.10 -4.81
CA HIS A 270 -1.66 -16.45 -6.11
C HIS A 270 -1.09 -17.44 -7.13
N ASP A 271 -0.03 -18.16 -6.77
CA ASP A 271 0.68 -19.06 -7.67
C ASP A 271 -0.11 -20.35 -7.98
N LEU A 272 -1.05 -20.73 -7.10
CA LEU A 272 -2.02 -21.81 -7.32
C LEU A 272 -3.32 -21.35 -7.99
N ASP A 273 -3.37 -20.12 -8.47
CA ASP A 273 -4.54 -19.53 -9.13
C ASP A 273 -5.80 -19.62 -8.24
N GLN A 274 -5.68 -19.19 -6.98
CA GLN A 274 -6.75 -19.06 -6.00
C GLN A 274 -6.87 -17.60 -5.50
N LEU A 275 -7.11 -16.68 -6.44
CA LEU A 275 -7.03 -15.22 -6.19
C LEU A 275 -7.99 -14.73 -5.10
N ASP A 276 -9.19 -15.31 -4.96
CA ASP A 276 -10.14 -14.92 -3.90
C ASP A 276 -9.61 -15.24 -2.51
N ALA A 277 -8.93 -16.38 -2.36
CA ALA A 277 -8.31 -16.76 -1.09
C ALA A 277 -7.11 -15.86 -0.77
N ALA A 278 -6.28 -15.55 -1.76
CA ALA A 278 -5.20 -14.57 -1.61
C ALA A 278 -5.74 -13.19 -1.16
N ARG A 279 -6.86 -12.74 -1.76
CA ARG A 279 -7.52 -11.49 -1.40
C ARG A 279 -8.05 -11.49 0.03
N ARG A 280 -8.59 -12.62 0.52
CA ARG A 280 -9.03 -12.76 1.92
C ARG A 280 -7.87 -12.56 2.89
N VAL A 281 -6.72 -13.21 2.67
CA VAL A 281 -5.53 -13.06 3.53
C VAL A 281 -5.02 -11.62 3.48
N LEU A 282 -4.95 -11.02 2.29
CA LEU A 282 -4.55 -9.61 2.13
C LEU A 282 -5.44 -8.65 2.94
N ASN A 283 -6.76 -8.85 2.90
CA ASN A 283 -7.71 -8.04 3.66
C ASN A 283 -7.56 -8.24 5.19
N GLN A 284 -7.30 -9.46 5.64
CA GLN A 284 -7.01 -9.76 7.05
C GLN A 284 -5.75 -9.04 7.56
N LEU A 285 -4.72 -8.92 6.71
CA LEU A 285 -3.49 -8.18 7.03
C LEU A 285 -3.72 -6.66 7.06
N TYR A 286 -4.48 -6.10 6.10
CA TYR A 286 -4.86 -4.68 6.14
C TYR A 286 -5.65 -4.33 7.41
N ALA A 287 -6.51 -5.23 7.88
CA ALA A 287 -7.28 -5.06 9.11
C ALA A 287 -6.41 -4.89 10.38
N GLN A 288 -5.13 -5.28 10.33
CA GLN A 288 -4.19 -5.06 11.44
C GLN A 288 -3.73 -3.60 11.58
N LYS A 289 -4.06 -2.74 10.61
CA LYS A 289 -3.76 -1.29 10.65
C LYS A 289 -2.28 -0.98 10.90
N ARG A 290 -1.37 -1.80 10.35
CA ARG A 290 0.08 -1.68 10.48
C ARG A 290 0.67 -0.84 9.35
N PRO A 291 1.11 0.42 9.61
CA PRO A 291 1.63 1.30 8.56
C PRO A 291 2.90 0.75 7.91
N ASP A 292 3.72 0.02 8.67
CA ASP A 292 4.94 -0.63 8.23
C ASP A 292 4.71 -1.75 7.19
N TRP A 293 3.48 -2.27 7.07
CA TRP A 293 3.15 -3.33 6.12
C TRP A 293 2.65 -2.80 4.76
N ARG A 294 2.34 -1.51 4.70
CA ARG A 294 1.59 -0.89 3.60
C ARG A 294 2.18 -1.14 2.22
N GLU A 295 3.50 -1.05 2.07
CA GLU A 295 4.18 -1.23 0.79
C GLU A 295 3.98 -2.66 0.24
N THR A 296 4.24 -3.67 1.09
CA THR A 296 4.06 -5.09 0.72
C THR A 296 2.62 -5.41 0.38
N LEU A 297 1.67 -4.89 1.16
CA LEU A 297 0.24 -5.12 0.89
C LEU A 297 -0.21 -4.43 -0.41
N SER A 298 0.31 -3.24 -0.72
CA SER A 298 0.03 -2.54 -1.99
C SER A 298 0.60 -3.26 -3.21
N TYR A 299 1.77 -3.89 -3.06
CA TYR A 299 2.36 -4.74 -4.09
C TYR A 299 1.43 -5.91 -4.42
N TRP A 300 0.95 -6.64 -3.41
CA TRP A 300 0.03 -7.76 -3.62
C TRP A 300 -1.32 -7.34 -4.20
N ASP A 301 -1.84 -6.18 -3.77
CA ASP A 301 -3.07 -5.63 -4.32
C ASP A 301 -3.01 -5.49 -5.85
N THR A 302 -1.90 -4.93 -6.34
CA THR A 302 -1.62 -4.73 -7.77
C THR A 302 -1.42 -6.07 -8.50
N ARG A 303 -0.66 -7.00 -7.91
CA ARG A 303 -0.40 -8.32 -8.52
C ARG A 303 -1.69 -9.12 -8.68
N LEU A 304 -2.52 -9.15 -7.65
CA LEU A 304 -3.81 -9.85 -7.68
C LEU A 304 -4.77 -9.22 -8.68
N ALA A 305 -4.76 -7.89 -8.84
CA ALA A 305 -5.52 -7.19 -9.87
C ALA A 305 -5.08 -7.59 -11.29
N GLN A 306 -3.77 -7.65 -11.54
CA GLN A 306 -3.20 -8.07 -12.82
C GLN A 306 -3.62 -9.51 -13.16
N ALA A 307 -3.48 -10.43 -12.21
CA ALA A 307 -3.88 -11.82 -12.40
C ALA A 307 -5.40 -11.96 -12.67
N GLY A 308 -6.22 -11.15 -11.99
CA GLY A 308 -7.66 -11.10 -12.22
C GLY A 308 -8.04 -10.69 -13.64
N VAL A 309 -7.34 -9.70 -14.21
CA VAL A 309 -7.54 -9.28 -15.61
C VAL A 309 -7.12 -10.36 -16.59
N THR A 310 -6.00 -11.07 -16.35
CA THR A 310 -5.54 -12.16 -17.22
C THR A 310 -6.53 -13.33 -17.29
N ARG A 311 -7.34 -13.54 -16.24
CA ARG A 311 -8.41 -14.56 -16.26
C ARG A 311 -9.63 -14.17 -17.09
N GLN A 312 -9.83 -12.89 -17.38
CA GLN A 312 -10.99 -12.49 -18.16
C GLN A 312 -10.87 -13.08 -19.56
N PRO A 313 -11.91 -13.76 -20.07
CA PRO A 313 -11.89 -14.27 -21.43
C PRO A 313 -11.62 -13.13 -22.39
N GLU A 314 -10.77 -13.37 -23.40
CA GLU A 314 -10.56 -12.38 -24.45
C GLU A 314 -11.92 -11.99 -25.04
N PRO A 315 -12.15 -10.70 -25.29
CA PRO A 315 -13.37 -10.25 -25.95
C PRO A 315 -13.58 -11.07 -27.24
N SER A 316 -14.79 -11.59 -27.44
CA SER A 316 -15.11 -12.40 -28.63
C SER A 316 -14.77 -11.64 -29.92
N SER A 317 -14.64 -12.36 -31.05
CA SER A 317 -14.44 -11.72 -32.35
C SER A 317 -15.61 -10.87 -32.84
N GLU A 318 -16.77 -10.92 -32.15
CA GLU A 318 -17.90 -10.05 -32.43
C GLU A 318 -17.64 -8.62 -31.92
N PRO A 319 -18.11 -7.58 -32.64
CA PRO A 319 -17.95 -6.21 -32.19
C PRO A 319 -18.63 -6.01 -30.83
N LEU A 320 -17.86 -5.49 -29.87
CA LEU A 320 -18.35 -5.23 -28.52
C LEU A 320 -19.47 -4.19 -28.53
N SER A 321 -20.52 -4.45 -27.75
CA SER A 321 -21.55 -3.46 -27.45
C SER A 321 -20.93 -2.37 -26.56
N VAL A 322 -21.09 -1.11 -26.98
CA VAL A 322 -20.54 0.06 -26.28
C VAL A 322 -21.66 1.01 -25.92
N SER A 323 -21.85 1.19 -24.61
CA SER A 323 -22.73 2.18 -24.03
C SER A 323 -21.99 3.51 -23.80
N LEU A 324 -22.69 4.64 -23.89
CA LEU A 324 -22.10 5.97 -23.71
C LEU A 324 -22.52 6.59 -22.38
N LEU A 325 -21.56 6.75 -21.46
CA LEU A 325 -21.80 7.39 -20.17
C LEU A 325 -21.72 8.91 -20.30
N ALA A 326 -22.86 9.58 -20.19
CA ALA A 326 -22.95 11.04 -20.19
C ALA A 326 -22.87 11.59 -18.75
N ILE A 327 -21.90 12.48 -18.53
CA ILE A 327 -21.60 13.11 -17.24
C ILE A 327 -21.72 14.62 -17.42
N GLU A 328 -22.86 15.15 -17.00
CA GLU A 328 -23.11 16.58 -17.02
C GLU A 328 -22.36 17.28 -15.87
N GLY A 329 -21.60 18.31 -16.21
CA GLY A 329 -20.87 19.13 -15.24
C GLY A 329 -19.69 18.41 -14.55
N PRO A 330 -19.17 18.99 -13.46
CA PRO A 330 -18.07 18.41 -12.70
C PRO A 330 -18.44 17.07 -12.05
N LEU A 331 -17.64 16.03 -12.23
CA LEU A 331 -17.96 14.68 -11.74
C LEU A 331 -18.23 14.61 -10.23
N TRP A 332 -17.48 15.39 -9.44
CA TRP A 332 -17.57 15.40 -7.98
C TRP A 332 -18.89 15.99 -7.45
N MET A 333 -19.77 16.51 -8.32
CA MET A 333 -21.10 16.99 -7.95
C MET A 333 -22.19 15.90 -7.99
N ARG A 334 -21.95 14.75 -8.64
CA ARG A 334 -23.04 13.80 -8.96
C ARG A 334 -23.65 13.17 -7.71
N GLY A 335 -24.92 12.78 -7.81
CA GLY A 335 -25.68 12.11 -6.74
C GLY A 335 -26.24 13.10 -5.71
N GLU A 336 -26.66 12.60 -4.55
CA GLU A 336 -27.44 13.37 -3.57
C GLU A 336 -26.64 14.36 -2.69
N LEU A 337 -25.35 14.60 -2.98
CA LEU A 337 -24.59 15.55 -2.15
C LEU A 337 -25.08 16.97 -2.45
N PRO A 338 -25.08 17.87 -1.45
CA PRO A 338 -25.60 19.21 -1.63
C PRO A 338 -24.66 20.12 -2.44
N PHE A 339 -23.65 19.61 -3.14
CA PHE A 339 -22.71 20.42 -3.93
C PHE A 339 -23.34 21.01 -5.19
N ALA A 340 -24.41 20.41 -5.73
CA ALA A 340 -25.07 20.91 -6.93
C ALA A 340 -25.56 22.37 -6.77
N GLN A 341 -25.93 22.78 -5.56
CA GLN A 341 -26.39 24.14 -5.26
C GLN A 341 -25.27 25.20 -5.34
N LEU A 342 -24.00 24.79 -5.39
CA LEU A 342 -22.87 25.70 -5.56
C LEU A 342 -22.67 26.13 -7.02
N LEU A 343 -23.20 25.35 -7.98
CA LEU A 343 -22.90 25.57 -9.40
C LEU A 343 -23.63 26.79 -9.97
N PRO A 344 -23.03 27.46 -10.97
CA PRO A 344 -23.72 28.50 -11.71
C PRO A 344 -24.99 27.97 -12.35
N ALA A 345 -26.14 28.60 -12.05
CA ALA A 345 -27.41 28.26 -12.67
C ALA A 345 -27.33 28.41 -14.20
N LYS A 346 -27.85 27.42 -14.92
CA LYS A 346 -27.90 27.41 -16.39
C LYS A 346 -29.30 27.75 -16.85
N ARG A 347 -29.39 28.56 -17.91
CA ARG A 347 -30.67 28.87 -18.57
C ARG A 347 -31.15 27.64 -19.34
N ASP A 348 -32.45 27.54 -19.57
CA ASP A 348 -33.03 26.43 -20.35
C ASP A 348 -32.51 26.40 -21.80
N ASP A 349 -32.13 27.57 -22.34
CA ASP A 349 -31.53 27.76 -23.67
C ASP A 349 -29.99 27.66 -23.69
N ALA A 350 -29.36 27.21 -22.58
CA ALA A 350 -27.91 27.11 -22.50
C ALA A 350 -27.34 26.13 -23.54
N PRO A 351 -26.26 26.50 -24.26
CA PRO A 351 -25.65 25.60 -25.24
C PRO A 351 -25.10 24.36 -24.51
N ARG A 352 -25.44 23.18 -25.00
CA ARG A 352 -24.92 21.89 -24.53
C ARG A 352 -23.74 21.46 -25.40
N LEU A 353 -22.61 21.16 -24.77
CA LEU A 353 -21.39 20.69 -25.43
C LEU A 353 -20.98 19.32 -24.89
N ALA A 354 -20.92 18.32 -25.77
CA ALA A 354 -20.49 16.97 -25.41
C ALA A 354 -19.00 16.77 -25.72
N VAL A 355 -18.22 16.30 -24.73
CA VAL A 355 -16.78 16.09 -24.81
C VAL A 355 -16.50 14.60 -24.77
N PHE A 356 -16.20 14.02 -25.92
CA PHE A 356 -15.90 12.61 -26.08
C PHE A 356 -14.41 12.35 -25.82
N GLY A 357 -14.13 11.43 -24.91
CA GLY A 357 -12.78 10.92 -24.67
C GLY A 357 -12.63 9.44 -25.03
N SER A 358 -11.79 8.75 -24.26
CA SER A 358 -11.44 7.34 -24.49
C SER A 358 -10.74 7.06 -25.83
N THR A 359 -10.01 8.03 -26.37
CA THR A 359 -9.13 7.81 -27.53
C THR A 359 -7.68 8.02 -27.12
N ALA A 360 -6.87 6.98 -27.26
CA ALA A 360 -5.42 7.06 -27.08
C ALA A 360 -4.70 6.38 -28.25
N LEU A 361 -3.77 7.09 -28.90
CA LEU A 361 -2.94 6.52 -29.97
C LEU A 361 -1.66 5.97 -29.37
N LEU A 362 -1.53 4.64 -29.41
CA LEU A 362 -0.41 3.91 -28.85
C LEU A 362 0.66 3.68 -29.92
N ALA A 363 1.93 3.64 -29.52
CA ALA A 363 3.04 3.31 -30.42
C ALA A 363 2.85 1.92 -31.08
N GLN A 364 2.25 0.99 -30.34
CA GLN A 364 1.80 -0.31 -30.85
C GLN A 364 0.34 -0.47 -30.44
N THR A 365 -0.57 -0.35 -31.42
CA THR A 365 -1.99 -0.56 -31.19
C THR A 365 -2.30 -2.05 -31.39
N PRO A 366 -2.94 -2.74 -30.42
CA PRO A 366 -3.37 -4.12 -30.58
C PRO A 366 -4.26 -4.29 -31.82
N GLU A 367 -4.13 -5.43 -32.53
CA GLU A 367 -4.98 -5.73 -33.69
C GLU A 367 -6.43 -6.04 -33.30
N ARG A 368 -6.64 -6.49 -32.06
CA ARG A 368 -7.94 -6.85 -31.50
C ARG A 368 -8.12 -6.19 -30.14
N ALA A 369 -9.38 -6.03 -29.73
CA ALA A 369 -9.70 -5.57 -28.38
C ALA A 369 -9.14 -6.56 -27.34
N ALA A 370 -8.51 -6.04 -26.29
CA ALA A 370 -7.97 -6.83 -25.20
C ALA A 370 -8.31 -6.17 -23.86
N ALA A 371 -8.59 -6.98 -22.85
CA ALA A 371 -8.77 -6.50 -21.49
C ALA A 371 -7.42 -6.16 -20.87
N GLN A 372 -7.32 -5.02 -20.20
CA GLN A 372 -6.12 -4.59 -19.49
C GLN A 372 -6.49 -3.76 -18.26
N LEU A 373 -5.58 -3.68 -17.29
CA LEU A 373 -5.68 -2.67 -16.24
C LEU A 373 -5.54 -1.28 -16.86
N SER A 374 -6.21 -0.30 -16.25
CA SER A 374 -6.12 1.10 -16.67
C SER A 374 -4.70 1.62 -16.50
N ASP A 375 -4.11 2.06 -17.60
CA ASP A 375 -2.76 2.64 -17.70
C ASP A 375 -2.81 4.17 -17.86
N SER A 376 -1.66 4.83 -17.90
CA SER A 376 -1.59 6.29 -17.99
C SER A 376 -2.31 6.88 -19.23
N PRO A 377 -2.14 6.35 -20.46
CA PRO A 377 -2.88 6.84 -21.64
C PRO A 377 -4.39 6.66 -21.50
N GLY A 378 -4.85 5.47 -21.08
CA GLY A 378 -6.26 5.17 -20.89
C GLY A 378 -6.89 6.09 -19.84
N ARG A 379 -6.24 6.26 -18.69
CA ARG A 379 -6.71 7.16 -17.62
C ARG A 379 -6.77 8.60 -18.11
N LEU A 380 -5.71 9.10 -18.76
CA LEU A 380 -5.69 10.48 -19.26
C LEU A 380 -6.78 10.72 -20.30
N SER A 381 -7.04 9.76 -21.20
CA SER A 381 -8.10 9.85 -22.22
C SER A 381 -9.52 9.99 -21.64
N ARG A 382 -9.72 9.57 -20.37
CA ARG A 382 -10.96 9.77 -19.61
C ARG A 382 -10.91 10.99 -18.70
N ALA A 383 -9.75 11.35 -18.15
CA ALA A 383 -9.60 12.52 -17.29
C ALA A 383 -9.78 13.84 -18.06
N VAL A 384 -9.24 13.94 -19.28
CA VAL A 384 -9.32 15.16 -20.11
C VAL A 384 -10.76 15.58 -20.41
N PRO A 385 -11.67 14.72 -20.92
CA PRO A 385 -13.05 15.12 -21.16
C PRO A 385 -13.80 15.52 -19.88
N LEU A 386 -13.56 14.84 -18.75
CA LEU A 386 -14.14 15.22 -17.45
C LEU A 386 -13.72 16.65 -17.05
N PHE A 387 -12.42 16.92 -17.15
CA PHE A 387 -11.85 18.22 -16.81
C PHE A 387 -12.33 19.34 -17.75
N ILE A 388 -12.42 19.07 -19.05
CA ILE A 388 -12.93 20.05 -20.02
C ILE A 388 -14.42 20.32 -19.78
N ALA A 389 -15.23 19.27 -19.54
CA ALA A 389 -16.65 19.44 -19.23
C ALA A 389 -16.85 20.28 -17.96
N GLU A 390 -16.03 20.05 -16.93
CA GLU A 390 -15.96 20.88 -15.72
C GLU A 390 -15.62 22.35 -16.05
N GLN A 391 -14.58 22.62 -16.85
CA GLN A 391 -14.23 24.00 -17.25
C GLN A 391 -15.35 24.69 -18.02
N LEU A 392 -15.95 24.01 -19.00
CA LEU A 392 -17.06 24.55 -19.79
C LEU A 392 -18.24 24.87 -18.88
N HIS A 393 -18.57 23.99 -17.95
CA HIS A 393 -19.70 24.17 -17.04
C HIS A 393 -19.45 25.30 -16.03
N LEU A 394 -18.24 25.52 -15.55
CA LEU A 394 -17.97 26.53 -14.51
C LEU A 394 -17.55 27.90 -15.04
N ALA A 395 -16.90 27.96 -16.20
CA ALA A 395 -16.34 29.20 -16.75
C ALA A 395 -17.18 29.81 -17.88
N THR A 396 -18.28 29.18 -18.29
CA THR A 396 -19.11 29.66 -19.41
C THR A 396 -20.61 29.54 -19.11
N ASN A 397 -21.45 30.08 -19.99
CA ASN A 397 -22.91 29.91 -19.93
C ASN A 397 -23.37 28.53 -20.41
N ALA A 398 -22.47 27.68 -20.88
CA ALA A 398 -22.79 26.36 -21.44
C ALA A 398 -22.95 25.29 -20.37
N VAL A 399 -23.59 24.20 -20.78
CA VAL A 399 -23.59 22.92 -20.07
C VAL A 399 -22.52 22.03 -20.71
N GLY A 400 -21.40 21.83 -20.01
CA GLY A 400 -20.40 20.84 -20.40
C GLY A 400 -20.85 19.44 -20.00
N CYS A 401 -20.68 18.46 -20.91
CA CYS A 401 -21.00 17.06 -20.67
C CYS A 401 -19.84 16.18 -21.14
N ALA A 402 -19.19 15.44 -20.24
CA ALA A 402 -18.20 14.44 -20.62
C ALA A 402 -18.91 13.15 -21.07
N VAL A 403 -18.46 12.57 -22.17
CA VAL A 403 -19.00 11.31 -22.71
C VAL A 403 -17.91 10.26 -22.67
N ILE A 404 -18.10 9.24 -21.83
CA ILE A 404 -17.14 8.15 -21.61
C ILE A 404 -17.73 6.82 -22.10
N PRO A 405 -17.17 6.23 -23.16
CA PRO A 405 -17.53 4.89 -23.64
C PRO A 405 -17.30 3.77 -22.61
N TRP A 406 -18.26 2.87 -22.52
CA TRP A 406 -18.26 1.67 -21.67
C TRP A 406 -18.55 0.43 -22.51
N ALA A 407 -17.62 -0.52 -22.56
CA ALA A 407 -17.82 -1.83 -23.17
C ALA A 407 -18.61 -2.73 -22.22
N GLU A 408 -19.81 -3.14 -22.64
CA GLU A 408 -20.73 -3.94 -21.83
C GLU A 408 -20.12 -5.28 -21.45
N GLY A 409 -20.23 -5.64 -20.15
CA GLY A 409 -19.63 -6.86 -19.61
C GLY A 409 -18.13 -6.77 -19.33
N HIS A 410 -17.45 -5.67 -19.72
CA HIS A 410 -16.01 -5.53 -19.57
C HIS A 410 -15.59 -4.32 -18.71
N GLY A 411 -15.95 -3.09 -19.09
CA GLY A 411 -15.49 -1.88 -18.41
C GLY A 411 -15.30 -0.67 -19.35
N PHE A 412 -14.42 0.27 -19.00
CA PHE A 412 -14.13 1.40 -19.88
C PHE A 412 -13.58 0.96 -21.24
N ALA A 413 -14.19 1.42 -22.33
CA ALA A 413 -13.64 1.22 -23.66
C ALA A 413 -12.53 2.24 -23.94
N LEU A 414 -11.48 1.81 -24.64
CA LEU A 414 -10.38 2.64 -25.13
C LEU A 414 -10.17 2.38 -26.62
N PHE A 415 -10.17 3.44 -27.42
CA PHE A 415 -10.04 3.36 -28.87
C PHE A 415 -8.64 3.77 -29.31
N GLY A 416 -7.96 2.86 -30.03
CA GLY A 416 -6.64 3.09 -30.63
C GLY A 416 -6.66 3.93 -31.91
N ARG A 417 -7.83 4.44 -32.31
CA ARG A 417 -8.03 5.28 -33.50
C ARG A 417 -9.00 6.41 -33.17
N PRO A 418 -8.79 7.63 -33.70
CA PRO A 418 -9.74 8.71 -33.51
C PRO A 418 -11.06 8.42 -34.20
N TYR A 419 -12.17 8.87 -33.60
CA TYR A 419 -13.46 8.88 -34.27
C TYR A 419 -13.40 9.66 -35.59
N GLU A 420 -14.23 9.29 -36.57
CA GLU A 420 -14.51 10.15 -37.71
C GLU A 420 -15.47 11.28 -37.31
N ASP A 421 -15.41 12.44 -37.96
CA ASP A 421 -16.20 13.61 -37.57
C ASP A 421 -17.71 13.38 -37.69
N GLN A 422 -18.15 12.73 -38.76
CA GLN A 422 -19.56 12.36 -38.96
C GLN A 422 -20.02 11.33 -37.94
N GLY A 423 -19.19 10.30 -37.69
CA GLY A 423 -19.47 9.27 -36.68
C GLY A 423 -19.61 9.86 -35.27
N LEU A 424 -18.72 10.79 -34.91
CA LEU A 424 -18.76 11.46 -33.61
C LEU A 424 -20.04 12.29 -33.42
N CYS A 425 -20.49 13.00 -34.46
CA CYS A 425 -21.75 13.75 -34.43
C CYS A 425 -22.98 12.82 -34.35
N ALA A 426 -22.92 11.67 -35.01
CA ALA A 426 -23.99 10.67 -34.97
C ALA A 426 -24.16 10.03 -33.58
N LEU A 427 -23.06 9.83 -32.84
CA LEU A 427 -23.08 9.28 -31.47
C LEU A 427 -23.69 10.23 -30.43
N ALA A 428 -23.81 11.52 -30.73
CA ALA A 428 -24.28 12.53 -29.78
C ALA A 428 -25.82 12.57 -29.58
N GLY A 429 -26.55 11.60 -30.13
CA GLY A 429 -28.01 11.46 -29.96
C GLY A 429 -28.86 12.46 -30.77
N GLN A 430 -30.19 12.35 -30.64
CA GLN A 430 -31.19 13.20 -31.30
C GLN A 430 -32.19 13.81 -30.30
N GLY A 431 -32.92 14.86 -30.72
CA GLY A 431 -33.91 15.59 -29.89
C GLY A 431 -33.42 16.92 -29.33
N ASP A 432 -34.30 17.63 -28.60
CA ASP A 432 -34.06 18.99 -28.07
C ASP A 432 -32.97 19.03 -26.98
N ALA A 433 -32.69 17.90 -26.33
CA ALA A 433 -31.62 17.77 -25.35
C ALA A 433 -30.23 17.45 -25.98
N ALA A 434 -30.17 17.23 -27.29
CA ALA A 434 -28.93 16.88 -27.98
C ALA A 434 -27.94 18.07 -27.99
N PRO A 435 -26.63 17.82 -27.84
CA PRO A 435 -25.64 18.88 -27.82
C PRO A 435 -25.57 19.60 -29.17
N ALA A 436 -25.42 20.93 -29.14
CA ALA A 436 -25.24 21.73 -30.35
C ALA A 436 -23.84 21.53 -30.96
N TYR A 437 -22.86 21.25 -30.09
CA TYR A 437 -21.47 21.02 -30.46
C TYR A 437 -20.91 19.77 -29.80
N VAL A 438 -20.06 19.08 -30.53
CA VAL A 438 -19.38 17.87 -30.08
C VAL A 438 -17.88 18.10 -30.13
N ILE A 439 -17.16 17.69 -29.09
CA ILE A 439 -15.73 17.87 -28.95
C ILE A 439 -15.09 16.49 -28.90
N GLY A 440 -14.24 16.17 -29.87
CA GLY A 440 -13.46 14.93 -29.89
C GLY A 440 -12.07 15.18 -29.34
N VAL A 441 -11.67 14.45 -28.29
CA VAL A 441 -10.34 14.52 -27.67
C VAL A 441 -9.51 13.30 -28.09
N THR A 442 -8.25 13.52 -28.44
CA THR A 442 -7.28 12.47 -28.74
C THR A 442 -6.02 12.65 -27.90
N VAL A 443 -5.61 11.60 -27.18
CA VAL A 443 -4.33 11.51 -26.48
C VAL A 443 -3.34 10.71 -27.34
N ASP A 444 -2.43 11.37 -28.04
CA ASP A 444 -1.44 10.71 -28.89
C ASP A 444 -0.13 10.50 -28.11
N THR A 445 0.14 9.25 -27.75
CA THR A 445 1.32 8.83 -26.97
C THR A 445 2.39 8.18 -27.82
N ALA A 446 2.21 8.10 -29.14
CA ALA A 446 3.24 7.63 -30.07
C ALA A 446 4.46 8.57 -30.13
N PRO A 447 4.32 9.92 -30.14
CA PRO A 447 5.45 10.83 -30.04
C PRO A 447 5.90 11.04 -28.59
N SER A 448 7.15 11.47 -28.42
CA SER A 448 7.68 12.00 -27.16
C SER A 448 8.23 13.42 -27.41
N PRO A 449 7.69 14.47 -26.76
CA PRO A 449 6.58 14.47 -25.80
C PRO A 449 5.24 14.02 -26.40
N TRP A 450 4.29 13.64 -25.54
CA TRP A 450 2.93 13.26 -25.95
C TRP A 450 2.20 14.46 -26.55
N ARG A 451 1.21 14.21 -27.41
CA ARG A 451 0.40 15.25 -28.04
C ARG A 451 -1.06 15.10 -27.65
N LEU A 452 -1.63 16.13 -27.04
CA LEU A 452 -3.05 16.20 -26.75
C LEU A 452 -3.71 17.10 -27.78
N SER A 453 -4.79 16.64 -28.40
CA SER A 453 -5.52 17.41 -29.40
C SER A 453 -7.01 17.32 -29.19
N LEU A 454 -7.71 18.39 -29.59
CA LEU A 454 -9.16 18.43 -29.62
C LEU A 454 -9.64 19.09 -30.90
N ARG A 455 -10.85 18.72 -31.28
CA ARG A 455 -11.61 19.36 -32.37
C ARG A 455 -13.06 19.55 -31.95
N VAL A 456 -13.62 20.69 -32.29
CA VAL A 456 -14.99 21.08 -32.01
C VAL A 456 -15.77 21.01 -33.31
N LEU A 457 -16.86 20.26 -33.31
CA LEU A 457 -17.75 20.03 -34.44
C LEU A 457 -19.11 20.64 -34.14
N ARG A 458 -19.72 21.31 -35.12
CA ARG A 458 -21.15 21.62 -35.06
C ARG A 458 -21.91 20.35 -35.41
N ARG A 459 -22.83 19.92 -34.55
CA ARG A 459 -23.54 18.64 -34.73
C ARG A 459 -24.37 18.58 -36.01
N ALA A 460 -24.94 19.71 -36.43
CA ALA A 460 -25.89 19.78 -37.55
C ALA A 460 -25.29 19.41 -38.92
N ASP A 461 -24.01 19.70 -39.14
CA ASP A 461 -23.33 19.56 -40.44
C ASP A 461 -21.95 18.90 -40.32
N ALA A 462 -21.55 18.48 -39.13
CA ALA A 462 -20.21 17.98 -38.79
C ALA A 462 -19.07 18.94 -39.16
N GLN A 463 -19.34 20.24 -39.30
CA GLN A 463 -18.32 21.23 -39.64
C GLN A 463 -17.37 21.44 -38.44
N ARG A 464 -16.06 21.36 -38.69
CA ARG A 464 -15.03 21.75 -37.72
C ARG A 464 -15.08 23.25 -37.46
N VAL A 465 -15.52 23.63 -36.25
CA VAL A 465 -15.65 25.02 -35.82
C VAL A 465 -14.51 25.49 -34.92
N ALA A 466 -13.67 24.61 -34.41
CA ALA A 466 -12.41 24.96 -33.73
C ALA A 466 -11.52 23.72 -33.59
N GLU A 467 -10.22 23.92 -33.41
CA GLU A 467 -9.26 22.86 -33.08
C GLU A 467 -8.14 23.46 -32.22
N ALA A 468 -7.56 22.63 -31.35
CA ALA A 468 -6.43 23.01 -30.53
C ALA A 468 -5.54 21.78 -30.26
N GLN A 469 -4.25 22.02 -30.05
CA GLN A 469 -3.30 20.98 -29.68
C GLN A 469 -2.22 21.53 -28.76
N VAL A 470 -1.72 20.67 -27.88
CA VAL A 470 -0.61 20.95 -26.96
C VAL A 470 0.31 19.74 -26.86
N GLN A 471 1.57 19.99 -26.51
CA GLN A 471 2.51 18.94 -26.10
C GLN A 471 2.38 18.73 -24.59
N ALA A 472 2.45 17.48 -24.15
CA ALA A 472 2.33 17.08 -22.75
C ALA A 472 3.52 16.20 -22.34
N ASP A 473 4.01 16.42 -21.13
CA ASP A 473 4.91 15.46 -20.48
C ASP A 473 4.09 14.21 -20.10
N ALA A 474 4.65 13.03 -20.35
CA ALA A 474 4.01 11.75 -20.04
C ALA A 474 3.85 11.55 -18.53
N GLU A 475 4.80 12.06 -17.74
CA GLU A 475 4.81 11.93 -16.27
C GLU A 475 4.09 13.09 -15.57
N ASP A 476 3.85 14.20 -16.28
CA ASP A 476 3.19 15.40 -15.74
C ASP A 476 2.29 16.09 -16.79
N PRO A 477 1.19 15.44 -17.24
CA PRO A 477 0.35 15.96 -18.32
C PRO A 477 -0.57 17.13 -17.91
N GLY A 478 -0.79 17.32 -16.61
CA GLY A 478 -1.74 18.28 -16.03
C GLY A 478 -1.60 19.72 -16.53
N PRO A 479 -0.40 20.32 -16.52
CA PRO A 479 -0.19 21.66 -17.07
C PRO A 479 -0.61 21.80 -18.55
N ALA A 480 -0.36 20.76 -19.36
CA ALA A 480 -0.76 20.76 -20.76
C ALA A 480 -2.29 20.66 -20.92
N VAL A 481 -2.95 19.80 -20.12
CA VAL A 481 -4.42 19.68 -20.12
C VAL A 481 -5.09 20.98 -19.69
N ALA A 482 -4.57 21.65 -18.65
CA ALA A 482 -5.07 22.95 -18.20
C ALA A 482 -4.97 23.99 -19.32
N LYS A 483 -3.81 24.07 -19.99
CA LYS A 483 -3.60 24.95 -21.14
C LYS A 483 -4.53 24.63 -22.31
N LEU A 484 -4.76 23.35 -22.60
CA LEU A 484 -5.65 22.92 -23.67
C LEU A 484 -7.11 23.34 -23.40
N ALA A 485 -7.57 23.19 -22.15
CA ALA A 485 -8.90 23.62 -21.74
C ALA A 485 -9.06 25.15 -21.80
N GLU A 486 -8.06 25.91 -21.36
CA GLU A 486 -8.05 27.38 -21.48
C GLU A 486 -8.14 27.82 -22.95
N GLN A 487 -7.33 27.22 -23.84
CA GLN A 487 -7.36 27.48 -25.27
C GLN A 487 -8.74 27.17 -25.88
N LEU A 488 -9.34 26.04 -25.53
CA LEU A 488 -10.68 25.68 -25.97
C LEU A 488 -11.71 26.73 -25.56
N VAL A 489 -11.78 27.07 -24.27
CA VAL A 489 -12.74 28.06 -23.77
C VAL A 489 -12.57 29.40 -24.48
N GLY A 490 -11.32 29.87 -24.62
CA GLY A 490 -11.01 31.10 -25.35
C GLY A 490 -11.45 31.07 -26.82
N LEU A 491 -11.22 29.96 -27.52
CA LEU A 491 -11.66 29.76 -28.91
C LEU A 491 -13.20 29.77 -29.03
N LEU A 492 -13.90 29.07 -28.14
CA LEU A 492 -15.37 29.03 -28.14
C LEU A 492 -15.99 30.39 -27.85
N VAL A 493 -15.41 31.16 -26.93
CA VAL A 493 -15.86 32.52 -26.62
C VAL A 493 -15.61 33.47 -27.80
N THR A 494 -14.41 33.43 -28.37
CA THR A 494 -14.04 34.30 -29.51
C THR A 494 -14.90 34.02 -30.74
N ARG A 495 -15.30 32.76 -30.95
CA ARG A 495 -16.17 32.35 -32.06
C ARG A 495 -17.67 32.47 -31.75
N GLY A 496 -18.04 32.99 -30.58
CA GLY A 496 -19.44 33.20 -30.19
C GLY A 496 -20.24 31.92 -29.95
N VAL A 497 -19.57 30.77 -29.76
CA VAL A 497 -20.21 29.48 -29.45
C VAL A 497 -20.75 29.48 -28.02
N VAL A 498 -20.01 30.09 -27.10
CA VAL A 498 -20.37 30.25 -25.69
C VAL A 498 -20.03 31.67 -25.23
N ARG A 499 -20.56 32.07 -24.07
CA ARG A 499 -20.20 33.31 -23.36
C ARG A 499 -19.47 32.96 -22.08
N ALA A 500 -18.38 33.67 -21.79
CA ALA A 500 -17.69 33.55 -20.51
C ALA A 500 -18.65 33.89 -19.36
N SER A 501 -18.52 33.17 -18.25
CA SER A 501 -19.25 33.41 -17.01
C SER A 501 -18.27 33.63 -15.86
N PRO A 502 -18.61 34.48 -14.87
CA PRO A 502 -17.76 34.67 -13.70
C PRO A 502 -17.53 33.35 -12.98
N VAL A 503 -16.26 32.98 -12.85
CA VAL A 503 -15.86 31.76 -12.14
C VAL A 503 -16.03 31.98 -10.62
N PRO A 504 -16.69 31.05 -9.89
CA PRO A 504 -16.84 31.19 -8.44
C PRO A 504 -15.50 31.24 -7.70
N ARG A 505 -15.38 32.08 -6.66
CA ARG A 505 -14.11 32.27 -5.92
C ARG A 505 -13.58 31.00 -5.22
N TRP A 506 -14.48 30.12 -4.79
CA TRP A 506 -14.14 28.85 -4.16
C TRP A 506 -13.62 27.81 -5.15
N TYR A 507 -13.84 28.03 -6.46
CA TYR A 507 -13.40 27.11 -7.49
C TYR A 507 -11.96 27.44 -7.92
N GLN A 508 -11.04 26.63 -7.39
CA GLN A 508 -9.61 26.73 -7.68
C GLN A 508 -9.12 25.38 -8.14
N VAL A 509 -8.82 25.25 -9.43
CA VAL A 509 -8.24 24.03 -9.97
C VAL A 509 -6.77 23.95 -9.52
N PRO A 510 -6.27 22.77 -9.11
CA PRO A 510 -4.85 22.54 -8.88
C PRO A 510 -3.98 22.92 -10.10
N VAL A 511 -2.77 23.44 -9.86
CA VAL A 511 -1.85 23.92 -10.91
C VAL A 511 -0.51 23.20 -10.84
N GLY A 512 0.30 23.32 -11.90
CA GLY A 512 1.60 22.65 -11.97
C GLY A 512 1.44 21.13 -11.85
N ARG A 513 2.30 20.50 -11.05
CA ARG A 513 2.28 19.05 -10.84
C ARG A 513 1.01 18.54 -10.17
N ASP A 514 0.39 19.33 -9.29
CA ASP A 514 -0.85 18.93 -8.63
C ASP A 514 -2.04 18.86 -9.61
N ALA A 515 -1.94 19.51 -10.78
CA ALA A 515 -2.94 19.36 -11.85
C ALA A 515 -2.98 17.92 -12.39
N SER A 516 -1.82 17.26 -12.53
CA SER A 516 -1.75 15.86 -12.96
C SER A 516 -2.40 14.93 -11.95
N ASP A 517 -2.12 15.15 -10.66
CA ASP A 517 -2.75 14.38 -9.59
C ASP A 517 -4.26 14.62 -9.54
N TYR A 518 -4.73 15.85 -9.73
CA TYR A 518 -6.16 16.16 -9.81
C TYR A 518 -6.86 15.38 -10.93
N LEU A 519 -6.27 15.35 -12.13
CA LEU A 519 -6.79 14.59 -13.27
C LEU A 519 -6.86 13.08 -12.97
N LEU A 520 -5.82 12.53 -12.34
CA LEU A 520 -5.82 11.15 -11.88
C LEU A 520 -6.96 10.91 -10.88
N ARG A 521 -7.18 11.82 -9.92
CA ARG A 521 -8.26 11.67 -8.93
C ARG A 521 -9.66 11.82 -9.53
N LEU A 522 -9.84 12.62 -10.58
CA LEU A 522 -11.11 12.66 -11.33
C LEU A 522 -11.39 11.34 -12.03
N GLU A 523 -10.37 10.74 -12.67
CA GLU A 523 -10.52 9.45 -13.35
C GLU A 523 -10.77 8.30 -12.36
N GLN A 524 -10.08 8.29 -11.23
CA GLN A 524 -10.33 7.29 -10.18
C GLN A 524 -11.71 7.47 -9.55
N GLN A 525 -12.14 8.70 -9.31
CA GLN A 525 -13.53 8.96 -8.88
C GLN A 525 -14.53 8.43 -9.90
N LEU A 526 -14.25 8.56 -11.21
CA LEU A 526 -15.11 8.01 -12.26
C LEU A 526 -15.21 6.49 -12.13
N ALA A 527 -14.10 5.79 -11.91
CA ALA A 527 -14.11 4.34 -11.71
C ALA A 527 -14.98 3.92 -10.51
N VAL A 528 -14.86 4.63 -9.38
CA VAL A 528 -15.69 4.36 -8.18
C VAL A 528 -17.17 4.65 -8.45
N VAL A 529 -17.50 5.73 -9.16
CA VAL A 529 -18.89 6.06 -9.53
C VAL A 529 -19.49 4.97 -10.43
N CYS A 530 -18.75 4.49 -11.43
CA CYS A 530 -19.26 3.50 -12.39
C CYS A 530 -19.63 2.17 -11.73
N LEU A 531 -18.93 1.75 -10.67
CA LEU A 531 -19.30 0.54 -9.92
C LEU A 531 -20.67 0.60 -9.26
N ASN A 532 -21.13 1.80 -8.91
CA ASN A 532 -22.41 2.00 -8.24
C ASN A 532 -23.58 2.18 -9.22
N LEU A 533 -23.34 2.07 -10.53
CA LEU A 533 -24.37 2.21 -11.55
C LEU A 533 -24.89 0.83 -11.96
N ASP A 534 -26.05 0.44 -11.42
CA ASP A 534 -26.64 -0.90 -11.61
C ASP A 534 -26.88 -1.30 -13.08
N PHE A 535 -27.02 -0.32 -13.97
CA PHE A 535 -27.22 -0.56 -15.41
C PHE A 535 -25.91 -0.87 -16.15
N LEU A 536 -24.75 -0.65 -15.53
CA LEU A 536 -23.46 -1.05 -16.08
C LEU A 536 -23.17 -2.49 -15.69
N GLN A 537 -22.97 -3.34 -16.69
CA GLN A 537 -22.44 -4.69 -16.49
C GLN A 537 -20.94 -4.72 -16.72
N GLY A 538 -20.23 -5.51 -15.92
CA GLY A 538 -18.78 -5.67 -15.98
C GLY A 538 -18.00 -4.55 -15.27
N GLY A 539 -16.68 -4.60 -15.36
CA GLY A 539 -15.77 -3.69 -14.66
C GLY A 539 -15.57 -4.09 -13.20
N ASP A 540 -14.32 -4.02 -12.74
CA ASP A 540 -13.97 -4.16 -11.33
C ASP A 540 -13.07 -3.00 -10.91
N LEU A 541 -12.97 -2.76 -9.61
CA LEU A 541 -12.18 -1.70 -9.02
C LEU A 541 -10.98 -2.29 -8.30
N TYR A 542 -9.82 -1.67 -8.56
CA TYR A 542 -8.56 -2.08 -7.98
C TYR A 542 -7.81 -0.86 -7.47
N GLY A 543 -7.10 -1.00 -6.36
CA GLY A 543 -6.29 0.09 -5.80
C GLY A 543 -7.09 1.11 -4.98
N GLU A 544 -8.23 0.72 -4.41
CA GLU A 544 -9.13 1.60 -3.66
C GLU A 544 -8.41 2.41 -2.57
N ARG A 545 -7.46 1.77 -1.87
CA ARG A 545 -6.63 2.42 -0.86
C ARG A 545 -5.67 3.45 -1.46
N GLU A 546 -5.08 3.16 -2.61
CA GLU A 546 -4.25 4.15 -3.34
C GLU A 546 -5.10 5.34 -3.76
N MET A 547 -6.32 5.13 -4.25
CA MET A 547 -7.22 6.21 -4.65
C MET A 547 -7.51 7.16 -3.48
N LEU A 548 -7.89 6.61 -2.32
CA LEU A 548 -8.23 7.40 -1.14
C LEU A 548 -7.01 8.05 -0.49
N ASP A 549 -5.89 7.33 -0.38
CA ASP A 549 -4.68 7.93 0.19
C ASP A 549 -4.08 8.99 -0.73
N GLY A 550 -4.09 8.79 -2.04
CA GLY A 550 -3.64 9.80 -3.00
C GLY A 550 -4.51 11.05 -2.97
N LEU A 551 -5.83 10.91 -2.81
CA LEU A 551 -6.74 12.03 -2.56
C LEU A 551 -6.43 12.77 -1.25
N LEU A 552 -6.18 12.03 -0.16
CA LEU A 552 -5.78 12.62 1.12
C LEU A 552 -4.45 13.37 1.01
N GLN A 553 -3.47 12.82 0.31
CA GLN A 553 -2.18 13.48 0.08
C GLN A 553 -2.36 14.76 -0.73
N LEU A 554 -3.20 14.75 -1.76
CA LEU A 554 -3.54 15.96 -2.52
C LEU A 554 -4.21 17.01 -1.62
N CYS A 555 -5.13 16.60 -0.73
CA CYS A 555 -5.73 17.50 0.26
C CYS A 555 -4.70 18.07 1.24
N LEU A 556 -3.70 17.30 1.66
CA LEU A 556 -2.65 17.77 2.58
C LEU A 556 -1.68 18.74 1.90
N ARG A 557 -1.39 18.56 0.61
CA ARG A 557 -0.59 19.51 -0.17
C ARG A 557 -1.36 20.78 -0.50
N LEU A 558 -2.68 20.67 -0.70
CA LEU A 558 -3.59 21.78 -1.01
C LEU A 558 -4.67 21.96 0.08
N PRO A 559 -4.29 22.28 1.33
CA PRO A 559 -5.19 22.21 2.49
C PRO A 559 -6.40 23.13 2.41
N ALA A 560 -6.29 24.26 1.70
CA ALA A 560 -7.35 25.25 1.51
C ALA A 560 -8.16 25.06 0.22
N ASN A 561 -7.81 24.08 -0.63
CA ASN A 561 -8.49 23.88 -1.91
C ASN A 561 -9.82 23.15 -1.73
N GLN A 562 -10.93 23.90 -1.89
CA GLN A 562 -12.28 23.39 -1.67
C GLN A 562 -12.70 22.34 -2.71
N VAL A 563 -12.20 22.45 -3.96
CA VAL A 563 -12.50 21.48 -5.03
C VAL A 563 -11.94 20.11 -4.69
N VAL A 564 -10.66 20.04 -4.31
CA VAL A 564 -10.02 18.77 -3.92
C VAL A 564 -10.75 18.13 -2.73
N ARG A 565 -11.24 18.94 -1.79
CA ARG A 565 -12.03 18.47 -0.63
C ARG A 565 -13.41 17.94 -1.04
N MET A 566 -14.07 18.55 -2.03
CA MET A 566 -15.31 18.02 -2.61
C MET A 566 -15.07 16.71 -3.35
N VAL A 567 -13.97 16.58 -4.10
CA VAL A 567 -13.58 15.30 -4.72
C VAL A 567 -13.39 14.23 -3.66
N LEU A 568 -12.65 14.52 -2.58
CA LEU A 568 -12.47 13.57 -1.46
C LEU A 568 -13.81 13.15 -0.86
N ALA A 569 -14.67 14.11 -0.49
CA ALA A 569 -15.95 13.82 0.16
C ALA A 569 -16.85 12.96 -0.74
N GLN A 570 -16.96 13.32 -2.02
CA GLN A 570 -17.74 12.55 -2.98
C GLN A 570 -17.16 11.15 -3.21
N THR A 571 -15.84 11.02 -3.36
CA THR A 571 -15.20 9.72 -3.57
C THR A 571 -15.37 8.81 -2.36
N LEU A 572 -15.23 9.33 -1.13
CA LEU A 572 -15.51 8.57 0.09
C LEU A 572 -16.96 8.09 0.14
N ARG A 573 -17.92 8.93 -0.28
CA ARG A 573 -19.34 8.56 -0.32
C ARG A 573 -19.59 7.42 -1.30
N GLN A 574 -19.04 7.52 -2.50
CA GLN A 574 -19.18 6.48 -3.52
C GLN A 574 -18.46 5.19 -3.10
N MET A 575 -17.29 5.31 -2.46
CA MET A 575 -16.56 4.17 -1.91
C MET A 575 -17.32 3.50 -0.77
N ARG A 576 -18.05 4.23 0.07
CA ARG A 576 -18.91 3.64 1.10
C ARG A 576 -19.95 2.68 0.52
N GLN A 577 -20.52 3.04 -0.63
CA GLN A 577 -21.49 2.20 -1.32
C GLN A 577 -20.82 0.98 -1.96
N ALA A 578 -19.66 1.16 -2.58
CA ALA A 578 -18.96 0.10 -3.30
C ALA A 578 -18.17 -0.90 -2.40
N ARG A 579 -17.51 -0.38 -1.34
CA ARG A 579 -16.54 -1.07 -0.47
C ARG A 579 -16.58 -0.50 0.97
N PRO A 580 -17.67 -0.68 1.73
CA PRO A 580 -17.86 -0.08 3.05
C PRO A 580 -16.77 -0.44 4.07
N GLU A 581 -16.15 -1.61 3.95
CA GLU A 581 -15.10 -2.12 4.83
C GLU A 581 -13.83 -1.28 4.82
N ILE A 582 -13.51 -0.63 3.70
CA ILE A 582 -12.31 0.21 3.55
C ILE A 582 -12.50 1.54 4.29
N LEU A 583 -13.73 2.05 4.36
CA LEU A 583 -14.01 3.40 4.85
C LEU A 583 -13.62 3.63 6.32
N ALA A 584 -13.75 2.58 7.15
CA ALA A 584 -13.38 2.64 8.56
C ALA A 584 -11.88 2.96 8.77
N GLU A 585 -11.02 2.65 7.80
CA GLU A 585 -9.58 2.95 7.85
C GLU A 585 -9.28 4.45 7.69
N TYR A 586 -10.19 5.21 7.07
CA TYR A 586 -9.95 6.60 6.68
C TYR A 586 -10.57 7.63 7.61
N ARG A 587 -11.50 7.22 8.50
CA ARG A 587 -12.18 8.10 9.47
C ARG A 587 -11.20 9.01 10.22
N ASN A 588 -10.26 8.43 10.97
CA ASN A 588 -9.33 9.19 11.81
C ASN A 588 -8.43 10.11 10.98
N LYS A 589 -8.06 9.71 9.76
CA LYS A 589 -7.23 10.53 8.86
C LYS A 589 -8.01 11.76 8.39
N VAL A 590 -9.27 11.58 8.03
CA VAL A 590 -10.15 12.67 7.55
C VAL A 590 -10.51 13.61 8.70
N GLU A 591 -10.84 13.09 9.89
CA GLU A 591 -11.05 13.91 11.10
C GLU A 591 -9.82 14.75 11.45
N LEU A 592 -8.63 14.14 11.40
CA LEU A 592 -7.37 14.85 11.62
C LEU A 592 -7.14 15.96 10.58
N LEU A 593 -7.45 15.68 9.31
CA LEU A 593 -7.36 16.63 8.21
C LEU A 593 -8.31 17.82 8.45
N GLN A 594 -9.56 17.58 8.87
CA GLN A 594 -10.52 18.65 9.18
C GLN A 594 -10.06 19.51 10.36
N ARG A 595 -9.62 18.88 11.44
CA ARG A 595 -9.17 19.58 12.65
C ARG A 595 -7.92 20.43 12.42
N LYS A 596 -6.94 19.91 11.67
CA LYS A 596 -5.66 20.61 11.44
C LYS A 596 -5.72 21.62 10.29
N HIS A 597 -6.62 21.41 9.34
CA HIS A 597 -6.76 22.24 8.15
C HIS A 597 -8.25 22.56 7.88
N PRO A 598 -8.88 23.38 8.74
CA PRO A 598 -10.29 23.76 8.55
C PRO A 598 -10.46 24.61 7.29
N LEU A 599 -11.57 24.42 6.59
CA LEU A 599 -11.95 25.23 5.42
C LEU A 599 -12.84 26.41 5.86
N ALA A 600 -12.84 27.47 5.05
CA ALA A 600 -13.70 28.63 5.22
C ALA A 600 -14.53 28.91 3.95
N GLY A 601 -15.67 29.58 4.12
CA GLY A 601 -16.57 29.99 3.03
C GLY A 601 -17.74 29.04 2.81
N ASP A 602 -18.55 29.33 1.79
CA ASP A 602 -19.87 28.70 1.62
C ASP A 602 -19.81 27.20 1.32
N ALA A 603 -18.81 26.72 0.58
CA ALA A 603 -18.67 25.29 0.32
C ALA A 603 -18.16 24.50 1.54
N ALA A 604 -17.50 25.15 2.51
CA ALA A 604 -16.91 24.48 3.67
C ALA A 604 -17.96 23.73 4.50
N ARG A 605 -19.11 24.35 4.75
CA ARG A 605 -20.23 23.73 5.49
C ARG A 605 -20.79 22.50 4.79
N LEU A 606 -20.89 22.55 3.46
CA LEU A 606 -21.40 21.44 2.66
C LEU A 606 -20.41 20.29 2.60
N ILE A 607 -19.12 20.60 2.52
CA ILE A 607 -18.04 19.60 2.58
C ILE A 607 -18.04 18.89 3.93
N GLU A 608 -18.14 19.66 5.02
CA GLU A 608 -18.21 19.12 6.37
C GLU A 608 -19.44 18.22 6.56
N GLN A 609 -20.63 18.71 6.16
CA GLN A 609 -21.85 17.92 6.17
C GLN A 609 -21.70 16.62 5.36
N ALA A 610 -21.17 16.69 4.13
CA ALA A 610 -20.96 15.52 3.29
C ALA A 610 -20.01 14.49 3.93
N LEU A 611 -18.94 14.94 4.58
CA LEU A 611 -17.98 14.06 5.27
C LEU A 611 -18.61 13.43 6.52
N VAL A 612 -19.36 14.20 7.31
CA VAL A 612 -20.13 13.71 8.48
C VAL A 612 -21.14 12.65 8.05
N GLU A 613 -21.95 12.94 7.03
CA GLU A 613 -22.95 12.02 6.51
C GLU A 613 -22.31 10.73 5.98
N THR A 614 -21.11 10.83 5.40
CA THR A 614 -20.39 9.69 4.83
C THR A 614 -19.74 8.81 5.88
N LEU A 615 -19.00 9.40 6.81
CA LEU A 615 -18.20 8.68 7.80
C LEU A 615 -18.98 8.36 9.09
N GLY A 616 -20.06 9.10 9.40
CA GLY A 616 -20.87 8.99 10.63
C GLY A 616 -20.19 9.59 11.86
N GLY A 617 -20.92 10.26 12.76
CA GLY A 617 -20.39 10.88 13.99
C GLY A 617 -20.38 12.42 13.96
N GLN A 618 -20.24 13.08 15.12
CA GLN A 618 -19.99 14.54 15.18
C GLN A 618 -18.52 14.78 14.84
N MET A 619 -18.25 15.39 13.68
CA MET A 619 -16.89 15.76 13.24
C MET A 619 -16.43 17.07 13.87
#